data_AF-A0A556SZD1-F1
#
_entry.id   AF-A0A556SZD1-F1
#
_cell.length_a   1.000
_cell.length_b   1.000
_cell.length_c   1.000
_cell.angle_alpha   90.00
_cell.angle_beta   90.00
_cell.angle_gamma   90.00
#
_symmetry.space_group_name_H-M   'P 1'
#
loop_
_entity.id
_entity.type
_entity.pdbx_description
1 polymer ?
#
loop_
_entity_poly.entity_id
_entity_poly.type
_entity_poly.pdbx_seq_one_letter_code
_entity_poly.pdbx_strand_id
1 'polypeptide(L)'
;MFESKYAVPRNIDKLISKLKITTDSHNSYIKFLKKYNVIAFDEDVFDYSIDCQGESLPLEVMFGFSKKRDREDVIANNWMYLNRIPKRSIAIASLNFGDLLCLYPNGKVYHWDHEVNDLYFDMTVRNGYLEQNLDLKLVANSFDEFLTKIIKTEIEDFDPNVPYSDDYIDFLMNDSKYFFMSSKKIIQVRLKKLELSEKGRELIAKFKREGLIR
;
A
#
# COMPACT_ATOMS: atom_id res chain seq x y z
N MET A 1 -3.92 2.30 -14.23
CA MET A 1 -3.45 0.98 -14.69
C MET A 1 -2.39 0.53 -13.68
N PHE A 2 -2.52 -0.65 -13.09
CA PHE A 2 -1.56 -1.13 -12.09
C PHE A 2 -0.23 -1.55 -12.73
N GLU A 3 0.85 -1.40 -11.98
CA GLU A 3 2.18 -1.91 -12.33
C GLU A 3 2.68 -2.85 -11.23
N SER A 4 3.18 -4.03 -11.62
CA SER A 4 3.67 -4.99 -10.64
C SER A 4 5.07 -4.62 -10.15
N LYS A 5 5.24 -4.56 -8.83
CA LYS A 5 6.55 -4.38 -8.18
C LYS A 5 7.52 -5.50 -8.51
N TYR A 6 7.01 -6.73 -8.63
CA TYR A 6 7.78 -7.90 -9.06
C TYR A 6 7.13 -8.56 -10.28
N ALA A 7 7.95 -9.19 -11.12
CA ALA A 7 7.42 -10.00 -12.21
C ALA A 7 6.49 -11.10 -11.68
N VAL A 8 5.41 -11.39 -12.42
CA VAL A 8 4.52 -12.52 -12.12
C VAL A 8 5.34 -13.82 -12.21
N PRO A 9 5.33 -14.67 -11.17
CA PRO A 9 6.10 -15.91 -11.17
C PRO A 9 5.66 -16.86 -12.29
N ARG A 10 6.61 -17.53 -12.94
CA ARG A 10 6.30 -18.55 -13.98
C ARG A 10 5.48 -19.72 -13.44
N ASN A 11 5.59 -20.03 -12.15
CA ASN A 11 4.86 -21.09 -11.47
C ASN A 11 3.62 -20.58 -10.72
N ILE A 12 2.99 -19.50 -11.20
CA ILE A 12 1.87 -18.81 -10.55
C ILE A 12 0.73 -19.75 -10.12
N ASP A 13 0.32 -20.69 -10.96
CA ASP A 13 -0.77 -21.62 -10.64
C ASP A 13 -0.47 -22.49 -9.42
N LYS A 14 0.79 -22.96 -9.29
CA LYS A 14 1.26 -23.73 -8.13
C LYS A 14 1.30 -22.89 -6.85
N LEU A 15 1.48 -21.58 -6.97
CA LEU A 15 1.48 -20.68 -5.83
C LEU A 15 0.05 -20.35 -5.40
N ILE A 16 -0.83 -20.05 -6.35
CA ILE A 16 -2.26 -19.82 -6.10
C ILE A 16 -2.91 -21.04 -5.42
N SER A 17 -2.56 -22.26 -5.83
CA SER A 17 -3.10 -23.48 -5.19
C SER A 17 -2.78 -23.59 -3.70
N LYS A 18 -1.73 -22.90 -3.20
CA LYS A 18 -1.37 -22.87 -1.78
C LYS A 18 -2.31 -21.98 -0.95
N LEU A 19 -3.00 -21.04 -1.58
CA LEU A 19 -4.00 -20.20 -0.91
C LEU A 19 -5.29 -20.97 -0.56
N LYS A 20 -5.42 -22.23 -1.02
CA LYS A 20 -6.56 -23.10 -0.76
C LYS A 20 -7.90 -22.42 -1.08
N ILE A 21 -7.93 -21.64 -2.15
CA ILE A 21 -9.16 -21.07 -2.70
C ILE A 21 -10.05 -22.24 -3.16
N THR A 22 -11.26 -22.32 -2.62
CA THR A 22 -12.20 -23.42 -2.90
C THR A 22 -13.48 -22.97 -3.60
N THR A 23 -13.58 -21.69 -3.97
CA THR A 23 -14.83 -21.09 -4.45
C THR A 23 -14.62 -20.26 -5.71
N ASP A 24 -15.56 -20.35 -6.64
CA ASP A 24 -15.54 -19.57 -7.89
C ASP A 24 -15.65 -18.05 -7.66
N SER A 25 -16.12 -17.66 -6.49
CA SER A 25 -16.21 -16.26 -6.03
C SER A 25 -14.86 -15.53 -5.98
N HIS A 26 -13.73 -16.25 -6.03
CA HIS A 26 -12.38 -15.69 -6.03
C HIS A 26 -11.74 -15.61 -7.43
N ASN A 27 -12.49 -15.96 -8.49
CA ASN A 27 -11.93 -16.04 -9.84
C ASN A 27 -11.36 -14.73 -10.36
N SER A 28 -11.95 -13.58 -10.01
CA SER A 28 -11.40 -12.27 -10.37
C SER A 28 -10.08 -11.98 -9.66
N TYR A 29 -9.95 -12.32 -8.38
CA TYR A 29 -8.69 -12.23 -7.64
C TYR A 29 -7.60 -13.15 -8.23
N ILE A 30 -7.96 -14.38 -8.60
CA ILE A 30 -7.02 -15.31 -9.29
C ILE A 30 -6.53 -14.72 -10.61
N LYS A 31 -7.45 -14.17 -11.43
CA LYS A 31 -7.11 -13.50 -12.69
C LYS A 31 -6.20 -12.30 -12.45
N PHE A 32 -6.47 -11.55 -11.38
CA PHE A 32 -5.63 -10.44 -10.96
C PHE A 32 -4.20 -10.90 -10.66
N LEU A 33 -4.01 -11.91 -9.79
CA LEU A 33 -2.68 -12.45 -9.44
C LEU A 33 -1.90 -13.00 -10.64
N LYS A 34 -2.61 -13.47 -11.68
CA LYS A 34 -1.99 -13.95 -12.93
C LYS A 34 -1.56 -12.82 -13.86
N LYS A 35 -2.21 -11.66 -13.77
CA LYS A 35 -1.92 -10.49 -14.60
C LYS A 35 -0.94 -9.55 -13.92
N TYR A 36 -1.12 -9.37 -12.62
CA TYR A 36 -0.37 -8.48 -11.77
C TYR A 36 0.08 -9.23 -10.52
N ASN A 37 1.34 -9.05 -10.14
CA ASN A 37 1.85 -9.59 -8.89
C ASN A 37 1.63 -8.58 -7.75
N VAL A 38 2.58 -8.48 -6.80
CA VAL A 38 2.59 -7.43 -5.77
C VAL A 38 2.41 -6.05 -6.40
N ILE A 39 1.45 -5.28 -5.92
CA ILE A 39 1.31 -3.85 -6.21
C ILE A 39 1.69 -3.10 -4.94
N ALA A 40 2.70 -2.25 -5.02
CA ALA A 40 2.98 -1.27 -3.97
C ALA A 40 2.39 0.07 -4.38
N PHE A 41 1.75 0.73 -3.42
CA PHE A 41 1.18 2.05 -3.53
C PHE A 41 2.06 3.07 -2.81
N ASP A 42 3.37 2.96 -3.04
CA ASP A 42 4.40 3.86 -2.52
C ASP A 42 4.79 4.92 -3.57
N GLU A 43 3.80 5.39 -4.34
CA GLU A 43 4.01 6.49 -5.28
C GLU A 43 4.05 7.81 -4.53
N ASP A 44 5.25 8.22 -4.18
CA ASP A 44 5.77 9.59 -4.21
C ASP A 44 4.83 10.78 -4.57
N VAL A 45 4.01 10.72 -5.65
CA VAL A 45 3.14 11.82 -6.14
C VAL A 45 1.65 11.58 -5.87
N PHE A 46 1.27 10.34 -5.55
CA PHE A 46 -0.12 9.96 -5.43
C PHE A 46 -0.35 9.15 -4.17
N ASP A 47 -1.32 9.59 -3.38
CA ASP A 47 -1.87 8.78 -2.32
C ASP A 47 -2.94 7.86 -2.89
N TYR A 48 -2.94 6.63 -2.38
CA TYR A 48 -3.95 5.64 -2.69
C TYR A 48 -4.73 5.31 -1.44
N SER A 49 -6.05 5.27 -1.55
CA SER A 49 -6.93 4.95 -0.44
C SER A 49 -8.18 4.23 -0.90
N ILE A 50 -8.95 3.75 0.07
CA ILE A 50 -10.31 3.29 -0.14
C ILE A 50 -11.24 4.03 0.83
N ASP A 51 -12.49 4.25 0.42
CA ASP A 51 -13.54 4.60 1.37
C ASP A 51 -14.10 3.33 2.01
N CYS A 52 -14.07 3.29 3.34
CA CYS A 52 -14.76 2.29 4.12
C CYS A 52 -15.71 2.98 5.11
N GLN A 53 -16.99 3.11 4.72
CA GLN A 53 -18.04 3.72 5.54
C GLN A 53 -17.77 5.20 5.90
N GLY A 54 -17.22 5.97 4.96
CA GLY A 54 -16.90 7.39 5.14
C GLY A 54 -15.52 7.65 5.75
N GLU A 55 -14.77 6.60 6.08
CA GLU A 55 -13.37 6.69 6.50
C GLU A 55 -12.45 6.42 5.30
N SER A 56 -11.49 7.32 5.05
CA SER A 56 -10.47 7.11 4.04
C SER A 56 -9.32 6.30 4.64
N LEU A 57 -9.17 5.06 4.18
CA LEU A 57 -8.12 4.14 4.64
C LEU A 57 -6.99 4.11 3.62
N PRO A 58 -5.75 4.50 4.00
CA PRO A 58 -4.59 4.42 3.12
C PRO A 58 -4.35 2.99 2.66
N LEU A 59 -4.22 2.80 1.34
CA LEU A 59 -3.91 1.52 0.72
C LEU A 59 -2.41 1.46 0.43
N GLU A 60 -1.72 0.47 0.99
CA GLU A 60 -0.25 0.43 0.94
C GLU A 60 0.26 -0.61 -0.05
N VAL A 61 -0.25 -1.85 0.06
CA VAL A 61 0.20 -2.97 -0.76
C VAL A 61 -0.98 -3.88 -1.06
N MET A 62 -1.16 -4.24 -2.33
CA MET A 62 -1.91 -5.46 -2.67
C MET A 62 -0.94 -6.64 -2.74
N PHE A 63 -1.22 -7.66 -1.93
CA PHE A 63 -0.32 -8.79 -1.78
C PHE A 63 -0.26 -9.65 -3.03
N GLY A 64 0.95 -10.14 -3.29
CA GLY A 64 1.25 -11.07 -4.39
C GLY A 64 2.26 -12.09 -3.93
N PHE A 65 2.98 -12.71 -4.85
CA PHE A 65 4.01 -13.69 -4.55
C PHE A 65 5.40 -13.08 -4.62
N SER A 66 6.12 -13.10 -3.50
CA SER A 66 7.45 -12.53 -3.35
C SER A 66 8.46 -13.61 -2.93
N LYS A 67 9.75 -13.36 -3.15
CA LYS A 67 10.83 -14.30 -2.81
C LYS A 67 11.37 -14.11 -1.38
N LYS A 68 10.88 -13.11 -0.65
CA LYS A 68 11.21 -12.91 0.75
C LYS A 68 9.93 -13.14 1.53
N ARG A 69 10.01 -13.69 2.75
CA ARG A 69 8.88 -13.66 3.69
C ARG A 69 8.69 -12.21 4.18
N ASP A 70 8.52 -11.30 3.24
CA ASP A 70 8.31 -9.89 3.47
C ASP A 70 6.81 -9.64 3.65
N ARG A 71 6.49 -8.44 4.11
CA ARG A 71 5.12 -7.99 4.40
C ARG A 71 4.24 -7.92 3.15
N GLU A 72 4.75 -8.27 1.98
CA GLU A 72 4.07 -8.17 0.68
C GLU A 72 3.66 -9.55 0.12
N ASP A 73 4.26 -10.64 0.64
CA ASP A 73 3.95 -12.00 0.19
C ASP A 73 2.61 -12.49 0.78
N VAL A 74 1.68 -12.84 -0.11
CA VAL A 74 0.32 -13.26 0.24
C VAL A 74 0.31 -14.55 1.05
N ILE A 75 1.23 -15.50 0.79
CA ILE A 75 1.28 -16.77 1.54
C ILE A 75 1.84 -16.50 2.92
N ALA A 76 2.92 -15.72 3.04
CA ALA A 76 3.54 -15.38 4.30
C ALA A 76 2.59 -14.59 5.21
N ASN A 77 1.88 -13.59 4.68
CA ASN A 77 0.88 -12.85 5.44
C ASN A 77 -0.25 -13.75 5.93
N ASN A 78 -0.86 -14.55 5.05
CA ASN A 78 -1.95 -15.45 5.46
C ASN A 78 -1.50 -16.54 6.45
N TRP A 79 -0.21 -16.91 6.44
CA TRP A 79 0.36 -17.79 7.46
C TRP A 79 0.58 -17.05 8.79
N MET A 80 1.08 -15.81 8.76
CA MET A 80 1.31 -14.97 9.95
C MET A 80 0.00 -14.58 10.66
N TYR A 81 -1.07 -14.38 9.90
CA TYR A 81 -2.40 -14.07 10.42
C TYR A 81 -3.30 -15.31 10.56
N LEU A 82 -2.73 -16.51 10.49
CA LEU A 82 -3.47 -17.74 10.71
C LEU A 82 -4.09 -17.72 12.13
N ASN A 83 -5.40 -17.95 12.20
CA ASN A 83 -6.21 -17.82 13.43
C ASN A 83 -6.34 -16.39 13.98
N ARG A 84 -5.92 -15.36 13.23
CA ARG A 84 -6.13 -13.92 13.56
C ARG A 84 -7.14 -13.24 12.62
N ILE A 85 -7.19 -13.67 11.36
CA ILE A 85 -8.27 -13.30 10.42
C ILE A 85 -9.39 -14.36 10.39
N PRO A 86 -10.60 -13.99 9.95
CA PRO A 86 -11.75 -14.89 9.83
C PRO A 86 -11.44 -16.17 9.06
N LYS A 87 -11.98 -17.30 9.53
CA LYS A 87 -11.72 -18.62 8.93
C LYS A 87 -12.06 -18.63 7.44
N ARG A 88 -11.15 -19.20 6.64
CA ARG A 88 -11.27 -19.33 5.17
C ARG A 88 -11.30 -18.00 4.41
N SER A 89 -11.08 -16.88 5.09
CA SER A 89 -10.77 -15.62 4.40
C SER A 89 -9.29 -15.59 4.00
N ILE A 90 -8.97 -14.74 3.04
CA ILE A 90 -7.61 -14.52 2.54
C ILE A 90 -7.30 -13.04 2.71
N ALA A 91 -6.25 -12.69 3.45
CA ALA A 91 -5.72 -11.34 3.44
C ALA A 91 -5.13 -11.05 2.05
N ILE A 92 -5.61 -9.99 1.40
CA ILE A 92 -5.27 -9.64 0.01
C ILE A 92 -4.55 -8.29 -0.14
N ALA A 93 -4.59 -7.43 0.89
CA ALA A 93 -3.90 -6.15 0.91
C ALA A 93 -3.64 -5.69 2.35
N SER A 94 -2.64 -4.81 2.53
CA SER A 94 -2.45 -4.03 3.76
C SER A 94 -2.99 -2.62 3.61
N LEU A 95 -3.54 -2.12 4.71
CA LEU A 95 -4.03 -0.77 4.88
C LEU A 95 -3.39 -0.17 6.14
N ASN A 96 -3.38 1.16 6.22
CA ASN A 96 -3.24 1.93 7.46
C ASN A 96 -2.23 1.35 8.48
N PHE A 97 -1.00 1.07 8.04
CA PHE A 97 0.11 0.61 8.86
C PHE A 97 -0.14 -0.64 9.73
N GLY A 98 -1.06 -1.53 9.36
CA GLY A 98 -1.30 -2.77 10.12
C GLY A 98 -2.61 -3.49 9.79
N ASP A 99 -3.59 -2.75 9.29
CA ASP A 99 -4.89 -3.25 8.87
C ASP A 99 -4.79 -4.13 7.62
N LEU A 100 -5.81 -4.95 7.41
CA LEU A 100 -5.88 -5.85 6.26
C LEU A 100 -7.21 -5.71 5.52
N LEU A 101 -7.17 -5.97 4.21
CA LEU A 101 -8.36 -6.35 3.46
C LEU A 101 -8.44 -7.87 3.35
N CYS A 102 -9.57 -8.43 3.77
CA CYS A 102 -9.83 -9.86 3.74
C CYS A 102 -10.88 -10.20 2.67
N LEU A 103 -10.51 -11.04 1.73
CA LEU A 103 -11.41 -11.65 0.75
C LEU A 103 -12.08 -12.88 1.37
N TYR A 104 -13.39 -12.82 1.54
CA TYR A 104 -14.18 -13.88 2.15
C TYR A 104 -14.59 -14.96 1.14
N PRO A 105 -14.96 -16.19 1.58
CA PRO A 105 -15.43 -17.26 0.70
C PRO A 105 -16.62 -16.88 -0.20
N ASN A 106 -17.44 -15.92 0.22
CA ASN A 106 -18.56 -15.41 -0.59
C ASN A 106 -18.13 -14.39 -1.66
N GLY A 107 -16.84 -14.08 -1.79
CA GLY A 107 -16.29 -13.13 -2.75
C GLY A 107 -16.27 -11.68 -2.27
N LYS A 108 -16.88 -11.38 -1.13
CA LYS A 108 -16.90 -10.03 -0.55
C LYS A 108 -15.56 -9.68 0.08
N VAL A 109 -15.25 -8.39 0.10
CA VAL A 109 -14.03 -7.83 0.70
C VAL A 109 -14.42 -7.07 1.96
N TYR A 110 -13.74 -7.38 3.06
CA TYR A 110 -13.96 -6.79 4.37
C TYR A 110 -12.69 -6.15 4.89
N HIS A 111 -12.84 -5.06 5.63
CA HIS A 111 -11.78 -4.43 6.41
C HIS A 111 -11.60 -5.17 7.73
N TRP A 112 -10.39 -5.64 7.99
CA TRP A 112 -9.95 -6.19 9.26
C TRP A 112 -9.05 -5.14 9.91
N ASP A 113 -9.53 -4.60 11.04
CA ASP A 113 -8.89 -3.55 11.81
C ASP A 113 -7.98 -4.21 12.84
N HIS A 114 -6.69 -3.93 12.80
CA HIS A 114 -5.76 -4.61 13.69
C HIS A 114 -5.94 -4.19 15.16
N GLU A 115 -6.36 -2.96 15.45
CA GLU A 115 -6.56 -2.50 16.83
C GLU A 115 -7.80 -3.16 17.47
N VAL A 116 -8.78 -3.55 16.64
CA VAL A 116 -10.05 -4.16 17.11
C VAL A 116 -10.04 -5.68 16.99
N ASN A 117 -9.53 -6.21 15.88
CA ASN A 117 -9.65 -7.62 15.52
C ASN A 117 -8.39 -8.43 15.87
N ASP A 118 -7.23 -7.80 16.09
CA ASP A 118 -6.01 -8.47 16.56
C ASP A 118 -6.00 -8.62 18.08
N LEU A 119 -6.99 -9.36 18.59
CA LEU A 119 -7.09 -9.61 20.03
C LEU A 119 -5.85 -10.36 20.53
N TYR A 120 -5.22 -9.79 21.57
CA TYR A 120 -3.95 -10.23 22.13
C TYR A 120 -3.89 -11.72 22.47
N PHE A 121 -2.66 -12.22 22.52
CA PHE A 121 -2.39 -13.60 22.89
C PHE A 121 -2.79 -13.85 24.35
N ASP A 122 -3.83 -14.66 24.59
CA ASP A 122 -4.30 -15.07 25.90
C ASP A 122 -3.89 -16.53 26.17
N MET A 123 -2.88 -16.69 27.02
CA MET A 123 -2.33 -17.99 27.42
C MET A 123 -3.34 -18.91 28.14
N THR A 124 -4.47 -18.37 28.60
CA THR A 124 -5.52 -19.17 29.24
C THR A 124 -6.40 -19.90 28.24
N VAL A 125 -6.29 -19.59 26.93
CA VAL A 125 -7.07 -20.20 25.84
C VAL A 125 -6.20 -21.16 25.02
N ARG A 126 -6.78 -22.28 24.55
CA ARG A 126 -6.06 -23.25 23.70
C ARG A 126 -5.67 -22.60 22.36
N ASN A 127 -4.38 -22.64 22.02
CA ASN A 127 -3.77 -21.89 20.90
C ASN A 127 -3.70 -20.37 21.10
N GLY A 128 -3.92 -19.90 22.32
CA GLY A 128 -3.46 -18.60 22.79
C GLY A 128 -4.13 -17.37 22.20
N TYR A 129 -5.24 -17.48 21.48
CA TYR A 129 -5.96 -16.31 20.96
C TYR A 129 -7.41 -16.33 21.44
N LEU A 130 -7.92 -15.14 21.79
CA LEU A 130 -9.33 -14.95 22.08
C LEU A 130 -10.20 -15.22 20.84
N GLU A 131 -11.50 -15.41 21.04
CA GLU A 131 -12.44 -15.53 19.93
C GLU A 131 -12.44 -14.24 19.11
N GLN A 132 -12.25 -14.37 17.79
CA GLN A 132 -12.18 -13.22 16.90
C GLN A 132 -13.51 -12.46 16.83
N ASN A 133 -13.44 -11.14 16.82
CA ASN A 133 -14.56 -10.33 16.37
C ASN A 133 -14.75 -10.52 14.85
N LEU A 134 -15.89 -11.07 14.46
CA LEU A 134 -16.27 -11.34 13.06
C LEU A 134 -17.16 -10.25 12.44
N ASP A 135 -17.51 -9.21 13.20
CA ASP A 135 -18.25 -8.04 12.72
C ASP A 135 -17.31 -7.08 11.99
N LEU A 136 -16.92 -7.48 10.77
CA LEU A 136 -16.02 -6.71 9.92
C LEU A 136 -16.79 -5.73 9.04
N LYS A 137 -16.23 -4.54 8.83
CA LYS A 137 -16.80 -3.54 7.93
C LYS A 137 -16.71 -4.02 6.48
N LEU A 138 -17.83 -4.02 5.77
CA LEU A 138 -17.88 -4.38 4.35
C LEU A 138 -17.26 -3.27 3.49
N VAL A 139 -16.26 -3.62 2.70
CA VAL A 139 -15.62 -2.71 1.74
C VAL A 139 -16.25 -2.85 0.36
N ALA A 140 -16.42 -4.08 -0.13
CA ALA A 140 -16.97 -4.34 -1.46
C ALA A 140 -17.67 -5.70 -1.55
N ASN A 141 -18.67 -5.83 -2.42
CA ASN A 141 -19.38 -7.10 -2.63
C ASN A 141 -18.62 -8.09 -3.53
N SER A 142 -17.56 -7.63 -4.20
CA SER A 142 -16.68 -8.48 -5.00
C SER A 142 -15.26 -7.89 -5.05
N PHE A 143 -14.29 -8.71 -5.44
CA PHE A 143 -12.93 -8.22 -5.69
C PHE A 143 -12.88 -7.21 -6.85
N ASP A 144 -13.69 -7.39 -7.90
CA ASP A 144 -13.73 -6.43 -9.02
C ASP A 144 -14.32 -5.08 -8.57
N GLU A 145 -15.39 -5.10 -7.77
CA GLU A 145 -15.94 -3.88 -7.16
C GLU A 145 -14.90 -3.19 -6.28
N PHE A 146 -14.16 -3.94 -5.47
CA PHE A 146 -13.06 -3.38 -4.68
C PHE A 146 -12.04 -2.63 -5.54
N LEU A 147 -11.62 -3.17 -6.68
CA LEU A 147 -10.68 -2.47 -7.58
C LEU A 147 -11.23 -1.12 -8.07
N THR A 148 -12.54 -0.99 -8.23
CA THR A 148 -13.18 0.27 -8.64
C THR A 148 -13.29 1.30 -7.52
N LYS A 149 -13.12 0.86 -6.26
CA LYS A 149 -13.15 1.71 -5.06
C LYS A 149 -11.80 2.29 -4.68
N ILE A 150 -10.72 1.90 -5.36
CA ILE A 150 -9.39 2.46 -5.13
C ILE A 150 -9.39 3.91 -5.63
N ILE A 151 -9.23 4.84 -4.70
CA ILE A 151 -9.11 6.27 -4.95
C ILE A 151 -7.63 6.58 -5.12
N LYS A 152 -7.32 7.33 -6.16
CA LYS A 152 -5.97 7.85 -6.44
C LYS A 152 -6.05 9.37 -6.37
N THR A 153 -5.34 9.97 -5.43
CA THR A 153 -5.34 11.41 -5.19
C THR A 153 -3.94 11.96 -5.45
N GLU A 154 -3.84 13.04 -6.22
CA GLU A 154 -2.58 13.78 -6.34
C GLU A 154 -2.28 14.45 -5.00
N ILE A 155 -1.06 14.28 -4.50
CA ILE A 155 -0.63 14.95 -3.27
C ILE A 155 -0.65 16.46 -3.56
N GLU A 156 -1.53 17.21 -2.85
CA GLU A 156 -1.87 18.62 -3.15
C GLU A 156 -0.64 19.56 -3.19
N ASP A 157 0.46 19.20 -2.54
CA ASP A 157 1.73 19.96 -2.56
C ASP A 157 2.57 19.78 -3.85
N PHE A 158 2.07 19.03 -4.82
CA PHE A 158 2.81 18.65 -6.03
C PHE A 158 2.37 19.37 -7.31
N ASP A 159 1.68 20.51 -7.24
CA ASP A 159 1.51 21.37 -8.42
C ASP A 159 2.90 21.89 -8.86
N PRO A 160 3.41 21.49 -10.05
CA PRO A 160 4.73 21.89 -10.50
C PRO A 160 4.80 23.36 -10.92
N ASN A 161 3.68 24.08 -10.97
CA ASN A 161 3.58 25.48 -11.40
C ASN A 161 3.45 26.47 -10.24
N VAL A 162 3.24 25.98 -9.01
CA VAL A 162 3.20 26.82 -7.80
C VAL A 162 4.60 26.81 -7.18
N PRO A 163 5.23 27.95 -6.86
CA PRO A 163 6.53 27.94 -6.18
C PRO A 163 6.41 27.38 -4.75
N TYR A 164 7.50 26.82 -4.22
CA TYR A 164 7.56 26.50 -2.79
C TYR A 164 7.50 27.76 -1.93
N SER A 165 6.94 27.64 -0.72
CA SER A 165 7.01 28.71 0.27
C SER A 165 8.46 28.99 0.68
N ASP A 166 8.73 30.23 1.06
CA ASP A 166 10.05 30.64 1.52
C ASP A 166 10.49 29.89 2.78
N ASP A 167 9.55 29.55 3.68
CA ASP A 167 9.79 28.76 4.89
C ASP A 167 10.27 27.34 4.56
N TYR A 168 9.65 26.70 3.56
CA TYR A 168 10.07 25.37 3.13
C TYR A 168 11.44 25.40 2.47
N ILE A 169 11.73 26.45 1.68
CA ILE A 169 13.07 26.63 1.09
C ILE A 169 14.12 26.86 2.17
N ASP A 170 13.82 27.65 3.21
CA ASP A 170 14.73 27.86 4.35
C ASP A 170 15.01 26.57 5.12
N PHE A 171 13.98 25.75 5.34
CA PHE A 171 14.16 24.42 5.90
C PHE A 171 15.14 23.57 5.07
N LEU A 172 14.98 23.55 3.74
CA LEU A 172 15.87 22.80 2.84
C LEU A 172 17.28 23.40 2.69
N MET A 173 17.43 24.72 2.90
CA MET A 173 18.74 25.37 2.98
C MET A 173 19.53 24.84 4.19
N ASN A 174 18.84 24.56 5.30
CA ASN A 174 19.42 23.97 6.50
C ASN A 174 19.64 22.45 6.37
N ASP A 175 18.68 21.72 5.78
CA ASP A 175 18.78 20.27 5.57
C ASP A 175 18.54 19.88 4.11
N SER A 176 19.57 20.06 3.29
CA SER A 176 19.51 19.78 1.86
C SER A 176 19.35 18.30 1.53
N LYS A 177 19.68 17.39 2.46
CA LYS A 177 19.52 15.94 2.23
C LYS A 177 18.06 15.52 2.22
N TYR A 178 17.21 16.20 2.99
CA TYR A 178 15.78 15.96 3.02
C TYR A 178 15.15 16.03 1.63
N PHE A 179 15.60 16.96 0.80
CA PHE A 179 15.12 17.12 -0.58
C PHE A 179 15.29 15.85 -1.43
N PHE A 180 16.35 15.08 -1.18
CA PHE A 180 16.74 13.89 -1.94
C PHE A 180 16.24 12.57 -1.34
N MET A 181 15.37 12.62 -0.32
CA MET A 181 14.76 11.42 0.26
C MET A 181 13.65 10.82 -0.62
N SER A 182 13.19 11.55 -1.65
CA SER A 182 12.19 11.08 -2.61
C SER A 182 12.81 10.41 -3.84
N SER A 183 12.00 9.79 -4.70
CA SER A 183 12.51 9.15 -5.92
C SER A 183 13.14 10.15 -6.90
N LYS A 184 13.98 9.64 -7.81
CA LYS A 184 14.60 10.45 -8.88
C LYS A 184 13.59 11.20 -9.74
N LYS A 185 12.41 10.60 -9.99
CA LYS A 185 11.36 11.22 -10.80
C LYS A 185 10.77 12.43 -10.08
N ILE A 186 10.54 12.32 -8.77
CA ILE A 186 10.09 13.46 -7.95
C ILE A 186 11.14 14.53 -7.87
N ILE A 187 12.39 14.17 -7.62
CA ILE A 187 13.48 15.14 -7.53
C ILE A 187 13.51 16.02 -8.79
N GLN A 188 13.31 15.44 -9.98
CA GLN A 188 13.23 16.22 -11.22
C GLN A 188 12.08 17.22 -11.25
N VAL A 189 10.89 16.85 -10.75
CA VAL A 189 9.74 17.76 -10.70
C VAL A 189 9.95 18.85 -9.64
N ARG A 190 10.45 18.49 -8.45
CA ARG A 190 10.74 19.45 -7.38
C ARG A 190 11.83 20.43 -7.77
N LEU A 191 12.84 19.99 -8.53
CA LEU A 191 13.88 20.88 -9.08
C LEU A 191 13.25 21.93 -10.01
N LYS A 192 12.34 21.53 -10.91
CA LYS A 192 11.60 22.49 -11.75
C LYS A 192 10.77 23.47 -10.92
N LYS A 193 10.12 22.99 -9.85
CA LYS A 193 9.34 23.84 -8.94
C LYS A 193 10.24 24.87 -8.22
N LEU A 194 11.46 24.50 -7.83
CA LEU A 194 12.45 25.43 -7.27
C LEU A 194 12.92 26.50 -8.27
N GLU A 195 12.90 26.22 -9.58
CA GLU A 195 13.27 27.21 -10.60
C GLU A 195 12.27 28.38 -10.68
N LEU A 196 11.05 28.20 -10.16
CA LEU A 196 9.98 29.21 -10.20
C LEU A 196 10.22 30.42 -9.29
N SER A 197 11.08 30.32 -8.27
CA SER A 197 11.40 31.42 -7.34
C SER A 197 12.89 31.74 -7.32
N GLU A 198 13.23 32.97 -6.95
CA GLU A 198 14.63 33.41 -6.82
C GLU A 198 15.35 32.60 -5.74
N LYS A 199 14.75 32.49 -4.56
CA LYS A 199 15.26 31.71 -3.44
C LYS A 199 15.41 30.22 -3.77
N GLY A 200 14.49 29.67 -4.57
CA GLY A 200 14.59 28.29 -5.04
C GLY A 200 15.80 28.08 -5.98
N ARG A 201 16.09 29.06 -6.86
CA ARG A 201 17.29 29.04 -7.71
C ARG A 201 18.59 29.15 -6.88
N GLU A 202 18.59 29.88 -5.77
CA GLU A 202 19.72 29.92 -4.84
C GLU A 202 19.96 28.56 -4.18
N LEU A 203 18.90 27.87 -3.77
CA LEU A 203 18.98 26.52 -3.22
C LEU A 203 19.50 25.52 -4.27
N ILE A 204 19.05 25.60 -5.53
CA ILE A 204 19.61 24.79 -6.63
C ILE A 204 21.12 25.05 -6.79
N ALA A 205 21.56 26.32 -6.72
CA ALA A 205 22.97 26.66 -6.77
C ALA A 205 23.75 26.07 -5.58
N LYS A 206 23.16 26.03 -4.38
CA LYS A 206 23.72 25.32 -3.21
C LYS A 206 23.86 23.83 -3.48
N PHE A 207 22.81 23.17 -4.00
CA PHE A 207 22.87 21.74 -4.34
C PHE A 207 23.99 21.41 -5.32
N LYS A 208 24.22 22.27 -6.33
CA LYS A 208 25.34 22.12 -7.27
C LYS A 208 26.71 22.27 -6.58
N ARG A 209 26.86 23.27 -5.71
CA ARG A 209 28.11 23.47 -4.93
C ARG A 209 28.41 22.30 -4.00
N GLU A 210 27.39 21.68 -3.44
CA GLU A 210 27.51 20.51 -2.56
C GLU A 210 27.63 19.18 -3.32
N GLY A 211 27.56 19.19 -4.66
CA GLY A 211 27.64 17.99 -5.48
C GLY A 211 26.41 17.06 -5.38
N LEU A 212 25.27 17.57 -4.88
CA LEU A 212 24.03 16.81 -4.75
C LEU A 212 23.30 16.66 -6.09
N ILE A 213 23.52 17.60 -7.02
CA ILE A 213 23.03 17.55 -8.40
C ILE A 213 24.14 17.99 -9.36
N ARG A 214 24.04 17.57 -10.62
CA ARG A 214 24.94 17.96 -11.70
C ARG A 214 24.38 19.10 -12.53
#